data_AF-A0A3M7A1V1-F1
#
_entry.id   AF-A0A3M7A1V1-F1
#
_cell.length_a   1.000
_cell.length_b   1.000
_cell.length_c   1.000
_cell.angle_alpha   90.00
_cell.angle_beta   90.00
_cell.angle_gamma   90.00
#
_symmetry.space_group_name_H-M   'P 1'
#
loop_
_entity.id
_entity.type
_entity.pdbx_description
1 polymer ?
#
loop_
_entity_poly.entity_id
_entity_poly.type
_entity_poly.pdbx_seq_one_letter_code
_entity_poly.pdbx_strand_id
1 'polypeptide(L)'
;MGLGGWTGIQSPGSLSKRGGFANIKTVTSNSCSGGSCCSEGSYCSYACPAGYQKSQWPTTQGSTGQSVGGIKCENGKLRLTNPSMSNKLCMTGTDKVNVVVQNKLSSNVAVCRTDYPGTESETVPVNAQPGSTSNLTCPDADNYYKWQGGHTSAQYYVNPAGVSVDNACQWGSDANPWGNFAPLNLGVGYSNGAAWLSIFQNLPTTSQKLDFAVEITGDGLSGTCKYSNGQYCSGQNYDQCSSSTGCTVSLSSGTATIVFSDS
;
A
#
# COMPACT_ATOMS: atom_id res chain seq x y z
N MET A 1 -14.06 6.98 3.39
CA MET A 1 -13.23 8.22 3.54
C MET A 1 -13.95 9.55 3.32
N GLY A 2 -14.86 9.72 2.36
CA GLY A 2 -15.60 10.99 2.21
C GLY A 2 -14.79 12.18 1.70
N LEU A 3 -13.62 11.96 1.10
CA LEU A 3 -12.74 13.01 0.59
C LEU A 3 -13.03 13.39 -0.87
N GLY A 4 -14.24 13.13 -1.40
CA GLY A 4 -14.56 13.45 -2.80
C GLY A 4 -13.75 12.65 -3.84
N GLY A 5 -13.36 11.41 -3.51
CA GLY A 5 -12.65 10.49 -4.42
C GLY A 5 -11.12 10.50 -4.29
N TRP A 6 -10.54 11.39 -3.49
CA TRP A 6 -9.10 11.42 -3.21
C TRP A 6 -8.70 10.35 -2.19
N THR A 7 -7.50 9.77 -2.33
CA THR A 7 -6.99 8.80 -1.35
C THR A 7 -6.40 9.45 -0.11
N GLY A 8 -6.07 10.73 -0.21
CA GLY A 8 -5.51 11.52 0.87
C GLY A 8 -5.26 12.94 0.39
N ILE A 9 -5.35 13.92 1.27
CA ILE A 9 -5.14 15.33 0.92
C ILE A 9 -4.32 15.99 2.02
N GLN A 10 -3.24 16.65 1.63
CA GLN A 10 -2.35 17.36 2.53
C GLN A 10 -2.30 18.84 2.15
N SER A 11 -2.63 19.71 3.11
CA SER A 11 -2.37 21.13 3.01
C SER A 11 -0.93 21.40 3.48
N PRO A 12 -0.04 21.95 2.63
CA PRO A 12 1.40 22.03 2.88
C PRO A 12 1.81 23.04 3.97
N GLY A 13 0.87 23.80 4.54
CA GLY A 13 1.16 24.82 5.54
C GLY A 13 2.10 25.91 4.99
N SER A 14 3.18 26.19 5.71
CA SER A 14 4.16 27.25 5.38
C SER A 14 5.50 26.66 4.95
N LEU A 15 6.25 27.35 4.09
CA LEU A 15 7.64 26.97 3.80
C LEU A 15 8.56 27.30 4.99
N SER A 16 9.34 26.32 5.42
CA SER A 16 10.31 26.48 6.50
C SER A 16 11.54 27.26 6.04
N LYS A 17 12.20 28.00 6.96
CA LYS A 17 13.45 28.71 6.67
C LYS A 17 14.61 27.78 6.25
N ARG A 18 14.51 26.49 6.58
CA ARG A 18 15.51 25.45 6.25
C ARG A 18 15.11 24.65 5.01
N GLY A 19 14.07 25.07 4.29
CA GLY A 19 13.48 24.33 3.18
C GLY A 19 12.39 23.35 3.64
N GLY A 20 11.55 22.94 2.70
CA GLY A 20 10.44 22.02 2.97
C GLY A 20 9.20 22.67 3.59
N PHE A 21 8.13 21.89 3.64
CA PHE A 21 6.83 22.26 4.19
C PHE A 21 6.79 22.06 5.71
N ALA A 22 6.30 23.06 6.44
CA ALA A 22 6.07 23.03 7.87
C ALA A 22 4.57 23.18 8.16
N ASN A 23 4.11 22.59 9.28
CA ASN A 23 2.70 22.60 9.68
C ASN A 23 1.77 21.96 8.62
N ILE A 24 2.23 20.87 8.00
CA ILE A 24 1.42 20.09 7.06
C ILE A 24 0.18 19.57 7.79
N LYS A 25 -1.00 19.79 7.21
CA LYS A 25 -2.27 19.29 7.75
C LYS A 25 -2.87 18.24 6.82
N THR A 26 -3.27 17.11 7.37
CA THR A 26 -4.11 16.14 6.66
C THR A 26 -5.57 16.60 6.69
N VAL A 27 -6.18 16.72 5.52
CA VAL A 27 -7.60 17.06 5.40
C VAL A 27 -8.42 15.82 5.71
N THR A 28 -9.43 15.99 6.56
CA THR A 28 -10.42 14.95 6.90
C THR A 28 -11.78 15.30 6.30
N SER A 29 -12.67 14.31 6.21
CA SER A 29 -14.07 14.53 5.78
C SER A 29 -14.86 15.49 6.67
N ASN A 30 -14.40 15.77 7.89
CA ASN A 30 -15.00 16.79 8.74
C ASN A 30 -14.55 18.21 8.38
N SER A 31 -13.39 18.33 7.72
CA SER A 31 -12.80 19.62 7.31
C SER A 31 -13.13 20.02 5.87
N CYS A 32 -13.79 19.14 5.11
CA CYS A 32 -14.28 19.42 3.76
C CYS A 32 -15.60 18.69 3.52
N SER A 33 -16.53 19.31 2.79
CA SER A 33 -17.81 18.68 2.44
C SER A 33 -17.92 18.57 0.91
N GLY A 34 -18.22 17.37 0.41
CA GLY A 34 -18.46 17.12 -1.02
C GLY A 34 -17.19 16.97 -1.88
N GLY A 35 -17.35 17.09 -3.21
CA GLY A 35 -16.28 16.85 -4.20
C GLY A 35 -15.14 17.87 -4.23
N SER A 36 -15.20 18.94 -3.43
CA SER A 36 -14.25 20.06 -3.41
C SER A 36 -13.16 19.95 -2.34
N CYS A 37 -12.91 18.76 -1.78
CA CYS A 37 -11.91 18.56 -0.73
C CYS A 37 -10.48 18.90 -1.18
N CYS A 38 -10.14 18.70 -2.45
CA CYS A 38 -8.86 19.10 -3.02
C CYS A 38 -8.89 20.60 -3.34
N SER A 39 -8.64 21.43 -2.32
CA SER A 39 -8.69 22.89 -2.43
C SER A 39 -7.36 23.49 -2.90
N GLU A 40 -7.43 24.73 -3.40
CA GLU A 40 -6.27 25.52 -3.83
C GLU A 40 -5.09 25.43 -2.83
N GLY A 41 -3.89 25.17 -3.36
CA GLY A 41 -2.66 24.98 -2.60
C GLY A 41 -2.45 23.57 -2.02
N SER A 42 -3.48 22.72 -1.98
CA SER A 42 -3.38 21.37 -1.43
C SER A 42 -2.70 20.39 -2.39
N TYR A 43 -2.10 19.36 -1.80
CA TYR A 43 -1.58 18.18 -2.48
C TYR A 43 -2.56 17.03 -2.31
N CYS A 44 -3.03 16.46 -3.43
CA CYS A 44 -4.15 15.54 -3.46
C CYS A 44 -3.68 14.20 -4.04
N SER A 45 -3.59 13.19 -3.17
CA SER A 45 -3.27 11.82 -3.51
C SER A 45 -4.44 11.12 -4.18
N TYR A 46 -4.14 10.22 -5.10
CA TYR A 46 -5.12 9.46 -5.87
C TYR A 46 -4.69 7.99 -5.95
N ALA A 47 -5.68 7.12 -6.15
CA ALA A 47 -5.46 5.70 -6.40
C ALA A 47 -5.12 5.50 -7.88
N CYS A 48 -4.18 4.59 -8.13
CA CYS A 48 -3.94 4.05 -9.45
C CYS A 48 -4.57 2.65 -9.57
N PRO A 49 -4.89 2.18 -10.80
CA PRO A 49 -5.38 0.83 -11.00
C PRO A 49 -4.46 -0.25 -10.43
N ALA A 50 -4.98 -1.44 -10.17
CA ALA A 50 -4.22 -2.60 -9.73
C ALA A 50 -2.96 -2.82 -10.60
N GLY A 51 -1.81 -3.03 -9.96
CA GLY A 51 -0.50 -3.10 -10.63
C GLY A 51 0.21 -1.75 -10.83
N TYR A 52 -0.49 -0.62 -10.66
CA TYR A 52 0.10 0.72 -10.79
C TYR A 52 0.24 1.48 -9.45
N GLN A 53 1.17 2.43 -9.45
CA GLN A 53 1.46 3.31 -8.33
C GLN A 53 1.49 4.78 -8.75
N LYS A 54 1.25 5.64 -7.77
CA LYS A 54 1.26 7.10 -7.90
C LYS A 54 2.65 7.55 -8.31
N SER A 55 2.78 8.41 -9.32
CA SER A 55 4.09 8.91 -9.77
C SER A 55 4.36 10.35 -9.34
N GLN A 56 3.37 11.02 -8.77
CA GLN A 56 3.39 12.45 -8.50
C GLN A 56 3.78 12.71 -7.04
N TRP A 57 5.04 13.13 -6.88
CA TRP A 57 5.74 13.34 -5.63
C TRP A 57 6.47 14.69 -5.69
N PRO A 58 5.98 15.77 -5.05
CA PRO A 58 6.69 17.05 -5.11
C PRO A 58 8.12 16.93 -4.62
N THR A 59 9.05 17.65 -5.26
CA THR A 59 10.44 17.73 -4.77
C THR A 59 10.51 18.37 -3.37
N THR A 60 9.59 19.27 -3.06
CA THR A 60 9.43 19.85 -1.72
C THR A 60 8.66 18.86 -0.83
N GLN A 61 9.33 18.40 0.23
CA GLN A 61 8.79 17.48 1.24
C GLN A 61 8.67 18.17 2.61
N GLY A 62 8.19 17.48 3.63
CA GLY A 62 8.08 18.01 4.99
C GLY A 62 9.43 18.34 5.61
N SER A 63 9.52 19.50 6.28
CA SER A 63 10.76 19.99 6.88
C SER A 63 11.24 19.17 8.07
N THR A 64 10.36 18.39 8.70
CA THR A 64 10.69 17.48 9.81
C THR A 64 10.55 16.02 9.40
N GLY A 65 10.62 15.76 8.11
CA GLY A 65 10.66 14.42 7.57
C GLY A 65 9.30 13.79 7.27
N GLN A 66 8.23 14.57 7.21
CA GLN A 66 6.96 14.10 6.67
C GLN A 66 7.04 13.96 5.16
N SER A 67 6.33 12.96 4.65
CA SER A 67 6.14 12.83 3.22
C SER A 67 4.92 13.63 2.72
N VAL A 68 5.03 14.17 1.51
CA VAL A 68 3.96 14.87 0.78
C VAL A 68 3.85 14.26 -0.60
N GLY A 69 2.64 13.90 -1.01
CA GLY A 69 2.38 13.22 -2.27
C GLY A 69 1.13 13.71 -2.99
N GLY A 70 1.02 13.37 -4.27
CA GLY A 70 -0.13 13.70 -5.10
C GLY A 70 0.08 14.90 -6.02
N ILE A 71 -0.99 15.24 -6.75
CA ILE A 71 -1.04 16.40 -7.64
C ILE A 71 -1.44 17.65 -6.86
N LYS A 72 -0.99 18.81 -7.33
CA LYS A 72 -1.25 20.09 -6.66
C LYS A 72 -2.48 20.76 -7.25
N CYS A 73 -3.42 21.21 -6.42
CA CYS A 73 -4.44 22.15 -6.85
C CYS A 73 -3.82 23.55 -6.91
N GLU A 74 -3.73 24.13 -8.11
CA GLU A 74 -3.11 25.43 -8.34
C GLU A 74 -3.80 26.19 -9.48
N ASN A 75 -4.23 27.42 -9.19
CA ASN A 75 -4.97 28.30 -10.08
C ASN A 75 -6.22 27.63 -10.66
N GLY A 76 -6.98 26.95 -9.80
CA GLY A 76 -8.20 26.23 -10.18
C GLY A 76 -7.97 25.03 -11.11
N LYS A 77 -6.72 24.55 -11.22
CA LYS A 77 -6.34 23.38 -12.04
C LYS A 77 -5.56 22.38 -11.21
N LEU A 78 -5.58 21.12 -11.64
CA LEU A 78 -4.71 20.09 -11.09
C LEU A 78 -3.40 20.05 -11.86
N ARG A 79 -2.27 20.11 -11.14
CA ARG A 79 -0.92 20.17 -11.70
C ARG A 79 -0.10 18.97 -11.25
N LEU A 80 0.63 18.37 -12.20
CA LEU A 80 1.65 17.37 -11.91
C LEU A 80 2.73 17.95 -11.01
N THR A 81 3.23 17.16 -10.06
CA THR A 81 4.21 17.57 -9.06
C THR A 81 5.58 16.93 -9.28
N ASN A 82 5.66 15.91 -10.15
CA ASN A 82 6.91 15.27 -10.56
C ASN A 82 6.92 14.88 -12.05
N PRO A 83 6.78 15.85 -12.98
CA PRO A 83 6.78 15.57 -14.41
C PRO A 83 8.09 14.96 -14.92
N SER A 84 9.20 15.14 -14.20
CA SER A 84 10.50 14.54 -14.52
C SER A 84 10.55 13.03 -14.30
N MET A 85 9.85 12.50 -13.29
CA MET A 85 9.72 11.06 -13.07
C MET A 85 8.68 10.46 -14.02
N SER A 86 7.54 11.13 -14.17
CA SER A 86 6.49 10.70 -15.08
C SER A 86 5.59 11.86 -15.49
N ASN A 87 5.27 11.92 -16.79
CA ASN A 87 4.24 12.79 -17.33
C ASN A 87 2.82 12.21 -17.21
N LYS A 88 2.67 11.04 -16.58
CA LYS A 88 1.38 10.38 -16.29
C LYS A 88 1.14 10.38 -14.79
N LEU A 89 -0.12 10.25 -14.36
CA LEU A 89 -0.48 10.08 -12.96
C LEU A 89 -0.01 8.74 -12.38
N CYS A 90 -0.11 7.69 -13.18
CA CYS A 90 0.19 6.33 -12.74
C CYS A 90 1.39 5.77 -13.52
N MET A 91 2.26 5.08 -12.79
CA MET A 91 3.39 4.32 -13.34
C MET A 91 3.39 2.89 -12.77
N THR A 92 4.02 1.96 -13.48
CA THR A 92 4.22 0.60 -12.97
C THR A 92 5.37 0.57 -11.97
N GLY A 93 5.49 -0.56 -11.27
CA GLY A 93 6.70 -0.92 -10.54
C GLY A 93 7.77 -1.50 -11.47
N THR A 94 8.58 -2.42 -10.94
CA THR A 94 9.52 -3.20 -11.74
C THR A 94 8.81 -3.98 -12.85
N ASP A 95 9.49 -4.20 -13.97
CA ASP A 95 9.06 -5.08 -15.06
C ASP A 95 9.64 -6.49 -14.96
N LYS A 96 10.52 -6.74 -13.98
CA LYS A 96 11.25 -8.01 -13.83
C LYS A 96 10.42 -9.11 -13.20
N VAL A 97 9.52 -8.75 -12.29
CA VAL A 97 8.66 -9.66 -11.55
C VAL A 97 7.23 -9.16 -11.56
N ASN A 98 6.30 -10.06 -11.86
CA ASN A 98 4.88 -9.83 -11.68
C ASN A 98 4.45 -10.33 -10.29
N VAL A 99 3.68 -9.52 -9.55
CA VAL A 99 3.15 -9.89 -8.24
C VAL A 99 1.64 -9.80 -8.30
N VAL A 100 0.97 -10.91 -8.01
CA VAL A 100 -0.49 -10.99 -8.08
C VAL A 100 -1.07 -11.56 -6.80
N VAL A 101 -2.32 -11.20 -6.51
CA VAL A 101 -3.16 -11.85 -5.51
C VAL A 101 -4.17 -12.72 -6.24
N GLN A 102 -4.29 -13.98 -5.85
CA GLN A 102 -5.33 -14.89 -6.31
C GLN A 102 -6.28 -15.21 -5.15
N ASN A 103 -7.55 -14.83 -5.28
CA ASN A 103 -8.55 -15.11 -4.27
C ASN A 103 -9.34 -16.39 -4.62
N LYS A 104 -9.14 -17.47 -3.86
CA LYS A 104 -9.90 -18.72 -4.01
C LYS A 104 -11.09 -18.83 -3.05
N LEU A 105 -11.31 -17.83 -2.19
CA LEU A 105 -12.44 -17.78 -1.27
C LEU A 105 -13.75 -17.49 -2.03
N SER A 106 -14.87 -17.79 -1.38
CA SER A 106 -16.22 -17.45 -1.87
C SER A 106 -16.61 -15.99 -1.67
N SER A 107 -15.83 -15.24 -0.88
CA SER A 107 -16.04 -13.82 -0.56
C SER A 107 -14.91 -12.95 -1.10
N ASN A 108 -15.17 -11.65 -1.28
CA ASN A 108 -14.13 -10.71 -1.67
C ASN A 108 -13.09 -10.56 -0.54
N VAL A 109 -11.86 -10.20 -0.91
CA VAL A 109 -10.83 -9.75 0.03
C VAL A 109 -10.32 -8.40 -0.43
N ALA A 110 -10.49 -7.37 0.40
CA ALA A 110 -9.94 -6.05 0.14
C ALA A 110 -8.45 -6.03 0.58
N VAL A 111 -7.58 -5.74 -0.37
CA VAL A 111 -6.13 -5.59 -0.17
C VAL A 111 -5.79 -4.11 -0.36
N CYS A 112 -5.56 -3.40 0.73
CA CYS A 112 -5.43 -1.94 0.71
C CYS A 112 -3.96 -1.54 0.82
N ARG A 113 -3.42 -0.85 -0.17
CA ARG A 113 -2.06 -0.30 -0.10
C ARG A 113 -2.07 1.01 0.67
N THR A 114 -1.02 1.26 1.43
CA THR A 114 -0.75 2.57 2.02
C THR A 114 -0.65 3.64 0.93
N ASP A 115 -1.26 4.80 1.14
CA ASP A 115 -0.99 6.05 0.41
C ASP A 115 0.37 6.60 0.84
N TYR A 116 1.41 5.85 0.49
CA TYR A 116 2.78 6.18 0.78
C TYR A 116 3.54 6.46 -0.52
N PRO A 117 4.35 7.53 -0.55
CA PRO A 117 4.33 8.65 0.40
C PRO A 117 3.00 9.43 0.42
N GLY A 118 2.80 10.31 1.39
CA GLY A 118 1.61 11.16 1.49
C GLY A 118 0.93 11.08 2.86
N THR A 119 -0.35 10.68 2.88
CA THR A 119 -1.11 10.59 4.13
C THR A 119 -0.80 9.35 4.96
N GLU A 120 -0.08 8.40 4.37
CA GLU A 120 0.33 7.14 5.00
C GLU A 120 -0.86 6.31 5.50
N SER A 121 -2.04 6.52 4.90
CA SER A 121 -3.29 5.81 5.21
C SER A 121 -3.56 4.69 4.18
N GLU A 122 -4.13 3.59 4.61
CA GLU A 122 -4.40 2.35 3.83
C GLU A 122 -5.58 2.50 2.88
N THR A 123 -5.41 3.31 1.85
CA THR A 123 -6.55 3.91 1.14
C THR A 123 -6.52 3.67 -0.36
N VAL A 124 -5.53 2.93 -0.86
CA VAL A 124 -5.43 2.56 -2.27
C VAL A 124 -5.94 1.12 -2.42
N PRO A 125 -7.17 0.90 -2.93
CA PRO A 125 -7.81 -0.40 -2.88
C PRO A 125 -7.41 -1.31 -4.05
N VAL A 126 -7.20 -2.59 -3.74
CA VAL A 126 -7.30 -3.70 -4.69
C VAL A 126 -8.36 -4.66 -4.14
N ASN A 127 -9.46 -4.83 -4.88
CA ASN A 127 -10.56 -5.68 -4.44
C ASN A 127 -10.50 -7.04 -5.13
N ALA A 128 -9.88 -8.02 -4.47
CA ALA A 128 -9.78 -9.37 -5.01
C ALA A 128 -11.15 -10.06 -4.89
N GLN A 129 -11.89 -10.11 -5.98
CA GLN A 129 -13.19 -10.79 -6.07
C GLN A 129 -13.03 -12.33 -5.99
N PRO A 130 -14.08 -13.07 -5.60
CA PRO A 130 -14.06 -14.54 -5.61
C PRO A 130 -13.57 -15.11 -6.94
N GLY A 131 -12.62 -16.05 -6.89
CA GLY A 131 -12.04 -16.70 -8.06
C GLY A 131 -11.16 -15.81 -8.95
N SER A 132 -10.92 -14.55 -8.58
CA SER A 132 -10.18 -13.60 -9.41
C SER A 132 -8.69 -13.55 -9.09
N THR A 133 -7.93 -13.07 -10.06
CA THR A 133 -6.52 -12.68 -9.90
C THR A 133 -6.39 -11.18 -10.13
N SER A 134 -5.71 -10.47 -9.23
CA SER A 134 -5.48 -9.02 -9.29
C SER A 134 -4.01 -8.68 -9.14
N ASN A 135 -3.50 -7.75 -9.94
CA ASN A 135 -2.10 -7.32 -9.84
C ASN A 135 -1.86 -6.47 -8.59
N LEU A 136 -0.72 -6.68 -7.94
CA LEU A 136 -0.13 -5.75 -7.01
C LEU A 136 1.04 -5.02 -7.69
N THR A 137 1.29 -3.77 -7.31
CA THR A 137 2.53 -3.11 -7.74
C THR A 137 3.69 -3.62 -6.91
N CYS A 138 4.81 -3.93 -7.58
CA CYS A 138 6.10 -4.19 -6.95
C CYS A 138 7.03 -2.99 -7.19
N PRO A 139 7.11 -2.01 -6.27
CA PRO A 139 7.90 -0.80 -6.49
C PRO A 139 9.37 -1.14 -6.72
N ASP A 140 9.97 -0.53 -7.74
CA ASP A 140 11.41 -0.62 -7.98
C ASP A 140 12.13 0.43 -7.14
N ALA A 141 12.91 -0.04 -6.18
CA ALA A 141 13.63 0.79 -5.21
C ALA A 141 14.55 1.84 -5.86
N ASP A 142 15.10 1.55 -7.05
CA ASP A 142 16.03 2.44 -7.74
C ASP A 142 15.34 3.44 -8.66
N ASN A 143 14.18 3.07 -9.19
CA ASN A 143 13.44 3.84 -10.20
C ASN A 143 12.16 4.51 -9.68
N TYR A 144 11.97 4.53 -8.36
CA TYR A 144 10.81 5.13 -7.72
C TYR A 144 11.20 6.19 -6.69
N TYR A 145 10.21 6.72 -5.97
CA TYR A 145 10.44 7.75 -4.97
C TYR A 145 11.41 7.30 -3.87
N LYS A 146 12.41 8.13 -3.59
CA LYS A 146 13.36 7.93 -2.47
C LYS A 146 13.08 8.96 -1.39
N TRP A 147 12.85 8.48 -0.16
CA TRP A 147 12.56 9.33 0.97
C TRP A 147 13.78 9.46 1.88
N GLN A 148 14.38 10.65 1.99
CA GLN A 148 15.61 10.88 2.78
C GLN A 148 16.74 9.85 2.49
N GLY A 149 16.87 9.44 1.22
CA GLY A 149 17.82 8.41 0.80
C GLY A 149 17.34 6.97 1.02
N GLY A 150 16.23 6.76 1.73
CA GLY A 150 15.55 5.48 1.86
C GLY A 150 14.76 5.09 0.62
N HIS A 151 14.80 3.80 0.28
CA HIS A 151 14.02 3.23 -0.80
C HIS A 151 12.56 3.02 -0.39
N THR A 152 11.65 3.10 -1.36
CA THR A 152 10.22 2.88 -1.12
C THR A 152 9.82 1.47 -1.55
N SER A 153 9.18 0.74 -0.65
CA SER A 153 8.44 -0.50 -0.94
C SER A 153 6.94 -0.27 -0.74
N ALA A 154 6.12 -1.24 -1.12
CA ALA A 154 4.69 -1.22 -0.89
C ALA A 154 4.33 -2.12 0.29
N GLN A 155 3.53 -1.57 1.20
CA GLN A 155 2.83 -2.35 2.22
C GLN A 155 1.35 -2.44 1.83
N TYR A 156 0.82 -3.65 1.84
CA TYR A 156 -0.59 -3.93 1.60
C TYR A 156 -1.22 -4.57 2.84
N TYR A 157 -2.39 -4.11 3.20
CA TYR A 157 -3.15 -4.58 4.34
C TYR A 157 -4.21 -5.55 3.82
N VAL A 158 -4.13 -6.80 4.27
CA VAL A 158 -5.06 -7.86 3.89
C VAL A 158 -6.17 -7.89 4.94
N ASN A 159 -7.37 -7.52 4.52
CA ASN A 159 -8.52 -7.39 5.40
C ASN A 159 -9.29 -8.71 5.53
N PRO A 160 -10.14 -8.86 6.58
CA PRO A 160 -11.02 -10.02 6.71
C PRO A 160 -11.90 -10.22 5.46
N ALA A 161 -12.18 -11.47 5.13
CA ALA A 161 -12.98 -11.81 3.96
C ALA A 161 -14.41 -11.25 4.10
N GLY A 162 -14.98 -10.78 2.98
CA GLY A 162 -16.33 -10.20 2.93
C GLY A 162 -16.43 -8.74 3.39
N VAL A 163 -15.36 -8.14 3.93
CA VAL A 163 -15.36 -6.71 4.26
C VAL A 163 -15.31 -5.90 2.96
N SER A 164 -16.23 -4.95 2.80
CA SER A 164 -16.28 -4.09 1.62
C SER A 164 -15.05 -3.17 1.55
N VAL A 165 -14.65 -2.78 0.34
CA VAL A 165 -13.56 -1.83 0.12
C VAL A 165 -13.77 -0.51 0.87
N ASP A 166 -15.01 -0.01 0.91
CA ASP A 166 -15.34 1.25 1.58
C ASP A 166 -15.06 1.20 3.08
N ASN A 167 -15.20 0.02 3.70
CA ASN A 167 -14.87 -0.20 5.10
C ASN A 167 -13.39 -0.55 5.30
N ALA A 168 -12.86 -1.42 4.43
CA ALA A 168 -11.53 -1.99 4.55
C ALA A 168 -10.40 -1.02 4.20
N CYS A 169 -10.59 -0.09 3.26
CA CYS A 169 -9.54 0.81 2.79
C CYS A 169 -9.70 2.23 3.36
N GLN A 170 -9.77 2.31 4.69
CA GLN A 170 -9.80 3.54 5.48
C GLN A 170 -9.30 3.22 6.90
N TRP A 171 -9.29 4.21 7.80
CA TRP A 171 -8.95 3.98 9.20
C TRP A 171 -10.00 3.10 9.89
N GLY A 172 -9.54 2.02 10.52
CA GLY A 172 -10.34 1.06 11.29
C GLY A 172 -10.14 1.22 12.80
N SER A 173 -10.41 0.14 13.54
CA SER A 173 -10.29 0.11 15.01
C SER A 173 -10.10 -1.31 15.52
N ASP A 174 -9.76 -1.50 16.79
CA ASP A 174 -9.68 -2.85 17.37
C ASP A 174 -11.02 -3.63 17.28
N ALA A 175 -12.14 -2.93 17.46
CA ALA A 175 -13.49 -3.51 17.33
C ALA A 175 -13.86 -3.85 15.87
N ASN A 176 -13.18 -3.23 14.89
CA ASN A 176 -13.38 -3.45 13.46
C ASN A 176 -12.00 -3.61 12.81
N PRO A 177 -11.37 -4.79 12.93
CA PRO A 177 -9.96 -5.00 12.62
C PRO A 177 -9.70 -5.12 11.12
N TRP A 178 -9.97 -4.01 10.42
CA TRP A 178 -9.71 -3.77 9.01
C TRP A 178 -9.03 -2.40 8.84
N GLY A 179 -8.63 -2.03 7.64
CA GLY A 179 -7.91 -0.79 7.41
C GLY A 179 -6.51 -0.82 8.00
N ASN A 180 -6.13 0.27 8.67
CA ASN A 180 -4.87 0.31 9.44
C ASN A 180 -4.82 -0.74 10.57
N PHE A 181 -5.97 -1.29 11.00
CA PHE A 181 -6.09 -2.40 11.96
C PHE A 181 -6.23 -3.78 11.30
N ALA A 182 -5.99 -3.90 9.98
CA ALA A 182 -6.08 -5.20 9.33
C ALA A 182 -5.08 -6.20 9.95
N PRO A 183 -5.45 -7.50 10.06
CA PRO A 183 -4.66 -8.48 10.82
C PRO A 183 -3.44 -9.04 10.09
N LEU A 184 -3.16 -8.60 8.86
CA LEU A 184 -2.04 -9.12 8.09
C LEU A 184 -1.56 -8.06 7.11
N ASN A 185 -0.23 -7.92 7.03
CA ASN A 185 0.45 -7.09 6.06
C ASN A 185 1.22 -7.94 5.07
N LEU A 186 1.26 -7.46 3.82
CA LEU A 186 2.14 -7.92 2.77
C LEU A 186 3.18 -6.84 2.49
N GLY A 187 4.46 -7.19 2.53
CA GLY A 187 5.54 -6.33 2.05
C GLY A 187 5.91 -6.73 0.63
N VAL A 188 6.02 -5.75 -0.27
CA VAL A 188 6.37 -5.98 -1.68
C VAL A 188 7.34 -4.90 -2.15
N GLY A 189 8.52 -5.28 -2.65
CA GLY A 189 9.44 -4.33 -3.28
C GLY A 189 10.54 -5.02 -4.06
N TYR A 190 11.05 -4.36 -5.10
CA TYR A 190 12.14 -4.86 -5.93
C TYR A 190 13.43 -4.09 -5.63
N SER A 191 14.48 -4.81 -5.27
CA SER A 191 15.81 -4.23 -5.04
C SER A 191 16.89 -5.30 -5.17
N ASN A 192 18.11 -4.89 -5.54
CA ASN A 192 19.27 -5.78 -5.63
C ASN A 192 19.02 -7.01 -6.52
N GLY A 193 18.29 -6.84 -7.63
CA GLY A 193 18.04 -7.91 -8.60
C GLY A 193 16.88 -8.86 -8.26
N ALA A 194 16.14 -8.64 -7.16
CA ALA A 194 15.02 -9.49 -6.78
C ALA A 194 13.84 -8.70 -6.18
N ALA A 195 12.63 -9.23 -6.37
CA ALA A 195 11.47 -8.88 -5.56
C ALA A 195 11.58 -9.56 -4.19
N TRP A 196 11.27 -8.82 -3.14
CA TRP A 196 11.19 -9.27 -1.75
C TRP A 196 9.73 -9.20 -1.31
N LEU A 197 9.20 -10.35 -0.90
CA LEU A 197 7.78 -10.55 -0.60
C LEU A 197 7.65 -11.10 0.82
N SER A 198 6.92 -10.41 1.68
CA SER A 198 6.73 -10.82 3.06
C SER A 198 5.26 -10.94 3.44
N ILE A 199 4.99 -11.84 4.37
CA ILE A 199 3.70 -11.98 5.06
C ILE A 199 4.00 -11.79 6.55
N PHE A 200 3.38 -10.80 7.20
CA PHE A 200 3.67 -10.52 8.61
C PHE A 200 2.48 -9.92 9.35
N GLN A 201 2.48 -10.10 10.67
CA GLN A 201 1.45 -9.54 11.56
C GLN A 201 1.58 -8.02 11.63
N ASN A 202 0.43 -7.34 11.67
CA ASN A 202 0.35 -5.90 11.87
C ASN A 202 0.53 -5.51 13.36
N LEU A 203 1.67 -5.91 13.94
CA LEU A 203 2.07 -5.51 15.29
C LEU A 203 2.74 -4.13 15.28
N PRO A 204 2.61 -3.34 16.37
CA PRO A 204 1.82 -3.62 17.57
C PRO A 204 0.34 -3.21 17.44
N THR A 205 -0.12 -2.77 16.26
CA THR A 205 -1.45 -2.20 16.04
C THR A 205 -2.58 -3.18 16.37
N THR A 206 -2.45 -4.44 15.97
CA THR A 206 -3.46 -5.48 16.21
C THR A 206 -2.83 -6.84 16.44
N SER A 207 -3.43 -7.62 17.34
CA SER A 207 -3.12 -9.04 17.55
C SER A 207 -4.17 -9.98 16.94
N GLN A 208 -5.22 -9.41 16.31
CA GLN A 208 -6.27 -10.14 15.62
C GLN A 208 -5.67 -11.03 14.53
N LYS A 209 -6.46 -11.99 14.06
CA LYS A 209 -6.06 -13.02 13.09
C LYS A 209 -7.06 -13.05 11.94
N LEU A 210 -6.58 -13.35 10.74
CA LEU A 210 -7.45 -13.71 9.63
C LEU A 210 -7.94 -15.15 9.83
N ASP A 211 -9.12 -15.42 9.30
CA ASP A 211 -9.77 -16.74 9.32
C ASP A 211 -9.46 -17.57 8.07
N PHE A 212 -8.66 -17.04 7.14
CA PHE A 212 -8.22 -17.72 5.91
C PHE A 212 -6.69 -17.75 5.79
N ALA A 213 -6.20 -18.65 4.93
CA ALA A 213 -4.77 -18.82 4.67
C ALA A 213 -4.28 -17.85 3.59
N VAL A 214 -3.02 -17.40 3.73
CA VAL A 214 -2.32 -16.57 2.75
C VAL A 214 -0.99 -17.23 2.43
N GLU A 215 -0.72 -17.56 1.17
CA GLU A 215 0.51 -18.30 0.78
C GLU A 215 1.18 -17.63 -0.42
N ILE A 216 2.50 -17.41 -0.34
CA ILE A 216 3.28 -16.97 -1.51
C ILE A 216 3.73 -18.21 -2.28
N THR A 217 3.30 -18.30 -3.54
CA THR A 217 3.64 -19.37 -4.47
C THR A 217 4.27 -18.81 -5.74
N GLY A 218 5.11 -19.60 -6.41
CA GLY A 218 5.76 -19.20 -7.65
C GLY A 218 7.01 -20.03 -7.92
N ASP A 219 7.35 -20.18 -9.19
CA ASP A 219 8.57 -20.88 -9.60
C ASP A 219 9.80 -20.04 -9.25
N GLY A 220 10.82 -20.68 -8.66
CA GLY A 220 12.09 -20.01 -8.35
C GLY A 220 12.07 -19.09 -7.12
N LEU A 221 11.06 -19.21 -6.25
CA LEU A 221 11.09 -18.57 -4.94
C LEU A 221 12.28 -19.09 -4.11
N SER A 222 12.91 -18.20 -3.34
CA SER A 222 14.02 -18.57 -2.45
C SER A 222 13.63 -19.45 -1.26
N GLY A 223 12.34 -19.63 -1.03
CA GLY A 223 11.78 -20.45 0.04
C GLY A 223 10.27 -20.44 0.02
N THR A 224 9.68 -20.79 1.15
CA THR A 224 8.23 -20.85 1.37
C THR A 224 7.81 -19.82 2.41
N CYS A 225 6.59 -19.29 2.27
CA CYS A 225 6.03 -18.35 3.23
C CYS A 225 4.51 -18.41 3.21
N LYS A 226 3.93 -18.78 4.35
CA LYS A 226 2.49 -19.00 4.51
C LYS A 226 1.98 -18.48 5.84
N TYR A 227 0.81 -17.87 5.83
CA TYR A 227 -0.03 -17.68 7.00
C TYR A 227 -1.19 -18.67 6.96
N SER A 228 -1.47 -19.37 8.06
CA SER A 228 -2.65 -20.20 8.24
C SER A 228 -2.89 -20.46 9.72
N ASN A 229 -4.17 -20.49 10.14
CA ASN A 229 -4.55 -20.82 11.52
C ASN A 229 -3.80 -19.99 12.59
N GLY A 230 -3.62 -18.70 12.30
CA GLY A 230 -2.96 -17.73 13.19
C GLY A 230 -1.43 -17.81 13.26
N GLN A 231 -0.80 -18.69 12.48
CA GLN A 231 0.64 -18.89 12.41
C GLN A 231 1.21 -18.38 11.07
N TYR A 232 2.41 -17.82 11.13
CA TYR A 232 3.25 -17.45 10.01
C TYR A 232 4.37 -18.49 9.92
N CYS A 233 4.38 -19.28 8.85
CA CYS A 233 5.24 -20.44 8.67
C CYS A 233 6.16 -20.27 7.47
N SER A 234 7.42 -20.66 7.64
CA SER A 234 8.46 -20.77 6.62
C SER A 234 9.19 -22.11 6.73
N GLY A 235 10.29 -22.28 6.00
CA GLY A 235 11.05 -23.52 5.94
C GLY A 235 10.50 -24.48 4.88
N GLN A 236 11.36 -25.35 4.34
CA GLN A 236 11.04 -26.14 3.15
C GLN A 236 9.71 -26.92 3.26
N ASN A 237 9.31 -27.31 4.48
CA ASN A 237 8.08 -28.03 4.76
C ASN A 237 7.08 -27.24 5.63
N TYR A 238 7.18 -25.90 5.67
CA TYR A 238 6.39 -25.04 6.56
C TYR A 238 6.55 -25.37 8.05
N ASP A 239 7.73 -25.85 8.45
CA ASP A 239 8.04 -26.36 9.79
C ASP A 239 8.49 -25.26 10.77
N GLN A 240 8.79 -24.06 10.28
CA GLN A 240 9.22 -22.92 11.09
C GLN A 240 8.07 -21.93 11.26
N CYS A 241 7.26 -22.11 12.29
CA CYS A 241 6.07 -21.30 12.54
C CYS A 241 6.22 -20.35 13.73
N SER A 242 5.62 -19.17 13.63
CA SER A 242 5.48 -18.20 14.71
C SER A 242 4.10 -17.56 14.69
N SER A 243 3.55 -17.25 15.87
CA SER A 243 2.27 -16.54 15.98
C SER A 243 2.40 -15.03 15.76
N SER A 244 3.62 -14.50 15.66
CA SER A 244 3.89 -13.06 15.54
C SER A 244 4.97 -12.69 14.51
N THR A 245 5.94 -13.57 14.29
CA THR A 245 7.06 -13.32 13.38
C THR A 245 6.66 -13.74 11.98
N GLY A 246 6.62 -12.78 11.05
CA GLY A 246 6.33 -13.06 9.64
C GLY A 246 7.43 -13.85 8.93
N CYS A 247 7.21 -14.11 7.65
CA CYS A 247 8.18 -14.73 6.74
C CYS A 247 8.41 -13.86 5.51
N THR A 248 9.55 -14.05 4.86
CA THR A 248 9.94 -13.33 3.64
C THR A 248 10.57 -14.30 2.65
N VAL A 249 10.20 -14.18 1.38
CA VAL A 249 10.81 -14.88 0.26
C VAL A 249 11.22 -13.87 -0.80
N SER A 250 12.06 -14.30 -1.74
CA SER A 250 12.51 -13.47 -2.85
C SER A 250 12.35 -14.19 -4.19
N LEU A 251 12.16 -13.41 -5.24
CA LEU A 251 12.03 -13.89 -6.62
C LEU A 251 12.79 -12.96 -7.58
N SER A 252 13.67 -13.48 -8.42
CA SER A 252 14.46 -12.66 -9.35
C SER A 252 13.72 -12.29 -10.63
N SER A 253 12.86 -13.19 -11.13
CA SER A 253 12.05 -13.00 -12.33
C SER A 253 10.82 -13.90 -12.33
N GLY A 254 9.84 -13.60 -13.19
CA GLY A 254 8.63 -14.43 -13.33
C GLY A 254 7.45 -13.88 -12.53
N THR A 255 6.58 -14.77 -12.05
CA THR A 255 5.36 -14.39 -11.31
C THR A 255 5.36 -14.98 -9.91
N ALA A 256 5.16 -14.14 -8.91
CA ALA A 256 4.79 -14.54 -7.56
C ALA A 256 3.28 -14.35 -7.37
N THR A 257 2.60 -15.40 -6.91
CA THR A 257 1.17 -15.40 -6.63
C THR A 257 0.95 -15.53 -5.13
N ILE A 258 0.33 -14.52 -4.53
CA ILE A 258 -0.16 -14.54 -3.16
C ILE A 258 -1.57 -15.12 -3.20
N VAL A 259 -1.72 -16.36 -2.73
CA VAL A 259 -2.96 -17.12 -2.78
C VAL A 259 -3.73 -16.94 -1.48
N PHE A 260 -5.00 -16.55 -1.56
CA PHE A 260 -5.95 -16.62 -0.46
C PHE A 260 -6.81 -17.87 -0.60
N SER A 261 -6.89 -18.69 0.43
CA SER A 261 -7.68 -19.93 0.45
C SER A 261 -8.23 -20.22 1.83
N ASP A 262 -9.23 -21.09 1.93
CA ASP A 262 -9.69 -21.59 3.23
C ASP A 262 -8.52 -22.21 4.02
N SER A 263 -8.56 -22.08 5.35
CA SER A 263 -7.51 -22.55 6.27
C SER A 263 -7.53 -24.06 6.51
#